data_AF-A0A7C0ZN23-F1
#
_entry.id   AF-A0A7C0ZN23-F1
#
_cell.length_a   1.000
_cell.length_b   1.000
_cell.length_c   1.000
_cell.angle_alpha   90.00
_cell.angle_beta   90.00
_cell.angle_gamma   90.00
#
_symmetry.space_group_name_H-M   'P 1'
#
loop_
_entity.id
_entity.type
_entity.pdbx_description
1 polymer ?
#
loop_
_entity_poly.entity_id
_entity_poly.type
_entity_poly.pdbx_seq_one_letter_code
_entity_poly.pdbx_strand_id
1 'polypeptide(L)'
;MKEIKNLKKAAKRILKAIKTKERIILYGDSDLDGTASVIILEESIKNLGGVVSAIYFPDREKEGYGLSKKALEWLEKMAPALLIMLDCGIGNFEEIKIANRMGFEVIVIDHHEVLSRLPEASIIVDPKQKDDNYPFKQFANAGIAYKLSQLLLGDKLTGLLKNNFLELVALATLADMMPQIGENQVFIQEGL
;
A
#
# COMPACT_ATOMS: atom_id res chain seq x y z
N MET A 1 -3.78 -1.88 22.06
CA MET A 1 -4.22 -2.71 20.91
C MET A 1 -3.00 -3.15 20.14
N LYS A 2 -2.99 -4.42 19.68
CA LYS A 2 -1.96 -4.91 18.74
C LYS A 2 -2.13 -4.20 17.40
N GLU A 3 -1.05 -4.01 16.67
CA GLU A 3 -1.02 -3.29 15.39
C GLU A 3 -0.10 -4.04 14.41
N ILE A 4 -0.43 -3.99 13.11
CA ILE A 4 0.46 -4.44 12.05
C ILE A 4 1.78 -3.66 12.17
N LYS A 5 2.90 -4.39 12.13
CA LYS A 5 4.24 -3.87 12.23
C LYS A 5 4.44 -2.75 11.21
N ASN A 6 5.02 -1.65 11.68
CA ASN A 6 5.30 -0.44 10.90
C ASN A 6 4.09 0.31 10.33
N LEU A 7 2.84 -0.11 10.53
CA LEU A 7 1.67 0.57 9.96
C LEU A 7 1.58 2.05 10.43
N LYS A 8 1.69 2.32 11.74
CA LYS A 8 1.84 3.67 12.30
C LYS A 8 3.07 4.42 11.79
N LYS A 9 4.18 3.73 11.52
CA LYS A 9 5.40 4.36 10.99
C LYS A 9 5.14 4.87 9.57
N ALA A 10 4.48 4.06 8.73
CA ALA A 10 4.04 4.44 7.40
C ALA A 10 3.06 5.62 7.45
N ALA A 11 2.02 5.54 8.29
CA ALA A 11 1.05 6.61 8.47
C ALA A 11 1.72 7.96 8.83
N LYS A 12 2.64 7.95 9.81
CA LYS A 12 3.41 9.14 10.20
C LYS A 12 4.26 9.69 9.06
N ARG A 13 4.90 8.81 8.27
CA ARG A 13 5.75 9.22 7.15
C ARG A 13 4.96 9.84 6.01
N ILE A 14 3.79 9.28 5.71
CA ILE A 14 2.86 9.80 4.70
C ILE A 14 2.29 11.16 5.15
N LEU A 15 1.83 11.27 6.40
CA LEU A 15 1.38 12.54 6.97
C LEU A 15 2.48 13.62 6.93
N LYS A 16 3.73 13.24 7.19
CA LYS A 16 4.87 14.14 7.03
C LYS A 16 5.00 14.61 5.58
N ALA A 17 4.99 13.70 4.60
CA ALA A 17 5.08 14.04 3.18
C ALA A 17 3.97 15.00 2.74
N ILE A 18 2.74 14.77 3.19
CA ILE A 18 1.61 15.66 2.94
C ILE A 18 1.88 17.06 3.51
N LYS A 19 2.29 17.14 4.79
CA LYS A 19 2.57 18.41 5.48
C LYS A 19 3.72 19.19 4.82
N THR A 20 4.75 18.50 4.37
CA THR A 20 5.95 19.09 3.75
C THR A 20 5.82 19.26 2.24
N LYS A 21 4.68 18.87 1.64
CA LYS A 21 4.42 18.91 0.19
C LYS A 21 5.49 18.16 -0.61
N GLU A 22 5.99 17.06 -0.06
CA GLU A 22 6.86 16.14 -0.78
C GLU A 22 6.09 15.48 -1.94
N ARG A 23 6.79 15.12 -3.02
CA ARG A 23 6.19 14.34 -4.09
C ARG A 23 5.88 12.95 -3.57
N ILE A 24 4.62 12.54 -3.69
CA ILE A 24 4.15 11.18 -3.37
C ILE A 24 3.80 10.50 -4.69
N ILE A 25 4.32 9.29 -4.89
CA ILE A 25 4.03 8.46 -6.04
C ILE A 25 3.45 7.16 -5.52
N LEU A 26 2.32 6.73 -6.09
CA LEU A 26 1.73 5.43 -5.79
C LEU A 26 2.08 4.44 -6.91
N TYR A 27 2.53 3.27 -6.52
CA TYR A 27 2.82 2.15 -7.41
C TYR A 27 1.94 0.98 -6.97
N GLY A 28 0.94 0.63 -7.75
CA GLY A 28 0.05 -0.48 -7.45
C GLY A 28 0.31 -1.66 -8.36
N ASP A 29 -0.01 -2.86 -7.88
CA ASP A 29 -0.25 -3.97 -8.79
C ASP A 29 -1.49 -3.70 -9.67
N SER A 30 -1.51 -4.29 -10.86
CA SER A 30 -2.51 -4.03 -11.91
C SER A 30 -3.79 -4.85 -11.77
N ASP A 31 -3.89 -5.72 -10.77
CA ASP A 31 -5.14 -6.43 -10.48
C ASP A 31 -6.06 -5.61 -9.56
N LEU A 32 -7.17 -6.21 -9.12
CA LEU A 32 -8.19 -5.49 -8.35
C LEU A 32 -7.69 -5.13 -6.94
N ASP A 33 -6.85 -5.96 -6.31
CA ASP A 33 -6.38 -5.70 -4.95
C ASP A 33 -5.39 -4.53 -4.92
N GLY A 34 -4.40 -4.55 -5.82
CA GLY A 34 -3.50 -3.43 -6.04
C GLY A 34 -4.22 -2.14 -6.44
N THR A 35 -5.19 -2.22 -7.37
CA THR A 35 -5.96 -1.06 -7.81
C THR A 35 -6.82 -0.46 -6.68
N ALA A 36 -7.53 -1.31 -5.93
CA ALA A 36 -8.33 -0.86 -4.78
C ALA A 36 -7.45 -0.22 -3.70
N SER A 37 -6.29 -0.81 -3.43
CA SER A 37 -5.31 -0.30 -2.46
C SER A 37 -4.79 1.09 -2.85
N VAL A 38 -4.51 1.31 -4.14
CA VAL A 38 -4.14 2.63 -4.68
C VAL A 38 -5.26 3.64 -4.48
N ILE A 39 -6.51 3.29 -4.84
CA ILE A 39 -7.66 4.20 -4.71
C ILE A 39 -7.87 4.59 -3.24
N ILE A 40 -7.87 3.63 -2.32
CA ILE A 40 -8.05 3.88 -0.88
C ILE A 40 -6.98 4.84 -0.37
N LEU A 41 -5.71 4.62 -0.72
CA LEU A 41 -4.62 5.48 -0.24
C LEU A 41 -4.63 6.86 -0.92
N GLU A 42 -4.89 6.93 -2.22
CA GLU A 42 -4.98 8.18 -2.96
C GLU A 42 -6.09 9.08 -2.39
N GLU A 43 -7.28 8.53 -2.19
CA GLU A 43 -8.42 9.25 -1.60
C GLU A 43 -8.13 9.67 -0.16
N SER A 44 -7.44 8.83 0.62
CA SER A 44 -6.99 9.19 1.97
C SER A 44 -6.05 10.40 1.95
N ILE A 45 -5.08 10.42 1.02
CA ILE A 45 -4.14 11.53 0.85
C ILE A 45 -4.87 12.81 0.43
N LYS A 46 -5.79 12.72 -0.55
CA LYS A 46 -6.60 13.86 -1.02
C LYS A 46 -7.48 14.45 0.07
N ASN A 47 -8.13 13.63 0.89
CA ASN A 47 -8.96 14.06 2.02
C ASN A 47 -8.16 14.75 3.15
N LEU A 48 -6.84 14.61 3.12
CA LEU A 48 -5.90 15.31 4.00
C LEU A 48 -5.26 16.54 3.35
N GLY A 49 -5.64 16.89 2.12
CA GLY A 49 -5.10 18.02 1.35
C GLY A 49 -3.76 17.73 0.68
N GLY A 50 -3.34 16.46 0.62
CA GLY A 50 -2.17 16.03 -0.12
C GLY A 50 -2.43 15.85 -1.61
N VAL A 51 -1.35 15.74 -2.40
CA VAL A 51 -1.41 15.53 -3.84
C VAL A 51 -0.53 14.34 -4.21
N VAL A 52 -1.10 13.35 -4.88
CA VAL A 52 -0.36 12.26 -5.51
C VAL A 52 0.16 12.77 -6.85
N SER A 53 1.49 12.77 -7.02
CA SER A 53 2.19 13.33 -8.18
C SER A 53 2.12 12.41 -9.40
N ALA A 54 2.07 11.09 -9.17
CA ALA A 54 1.87 10.08 -10.20
C ALA A 54 1.34 8.78 -9.59
N ILE A 55 0.64 8.02 -10.42
CA ILE A 55 0.23 6.65 -10.16
C ILE A 55 0.79 5.80 -11.29
N TYR A 56 1.35 4.64 -10.95
CA TYR A 56 1.85 3.68 -11.92
C TYR A 56 1.28 2.30 -11.64
N PHE A 57 0.81 1.63 -12.69
CA PHE A 57 0.44 0.22 -12.70
C PHE A 57 1.28 -0.46 -13.78
N PRO A 58 2.02 -1.54 -13.47
CA PRO A 58 2.83 -2.23 -14.47
C PRO A 58 1.97 -2.93 -15.51
N ASP A 59 2.44 -2.92 -16.75
CA ASP A 59 1.95 -3.85 -17.78
C ASP A 59 2.53 -5.24 -17.48
N ARG A 60 1.76 -6.10 -16.80
CA ARG A 60 2.23 -7.43 -16.37
C ARG A 60 2.78 -8.29 -17.51
N GLU A 61 2.28 -8.14 -18.74
CA GLU A 61 2.78 -8.92 -19.89
C GLU A 61 4.16 -8.44 -20.36
N LYS A 62 4.41 -7.12 -20.29
CA LYS A 62 5.66 -6.53 -20.79
C LYS A 62 6.73 -6.33 -19.71
N GLU A 63 6.31 -6.11 -18.47
CA GLU A 63 7.15 -5.69 -17.36
C GLU A 63 7.27 -6.75 -16.26
N GLY A 64 6.35 -7.72 -16.24
CA GLY A 64 6.24 -8.70 -15.16
C GLY A 64 5.54 -8.13 -13.92
N TYR A 65 5.63 -8.88 -12.82
CA TYR A 65 5.05 -8.52 -11.52
C TYR A 65 6.05 -7.73 -10.66
N GLY A 66 5.54 -6.75 -9.93
CA GLY A 66 6.31 -5.90 -9.01
C GLY A 66 7.11 -4.79 -9.69
N LEU A 67 7.94 -4.10 -8.91
CA LEU A 67 8.69 -2.92 -9.38
C LEU A 67 9.58 -3.28 -10.57
N SER A 68 9.39 -2.61 -11.70
CA SER A 68 10.16 -2.83 -12.92
C SER A 68 11.19 -1.72 -13.15
N LYS A 69 12.29 -2.04 -13.85
CA LYS A 69 13.26 -1.03 -14.29
C LYS A 69 12.61 0.03 -15.19
N LYS A 70 11.70 -0.39 -16.07
CA LYS A 70 10.98 0.49 -16.98
C LYS A 70 10.11 1.50 -16.24
N ALA A 71 9.46 1.07 -15.15
CA ALA A 71 8.72 1.97 -14.29
C ALA A 71 9.65 2.98 -13.61
N LEU A 72 10.80 2.53 -13.10
CA LEU A 72 11.79 3.41 -12.48
C LEU A 72 12.33 4.45 -13.47
N GLU A 73 12.65 4.05 -14.70
CA GLU A 73 13.06 4.97 -15.78
C GLU A 73 11.96 6.00 -16.11
N TRP A 74 10.69 5.58 -16.12
CA TRP A 74 9.56 6.48 -16.36
C TRP A 74 9.35 7.50 -15.22
N LEU A 75 9.54 7.03 -13.97
CA LEU A 75 9.36 7.83 -12.75
C LEU A 75 10.57 8.69 -12.41
N GLU A 76 11.77 8.40 -12.94
CA GLU A 76 13.05 9.02 -12.54
C GLU A 76 12.99 10.55 -12.50
N LYS A 77 12.38 11.17 -13.52
CA LYS A 77 12.23 12.63 -13.61
C LYS A 77 11.44 13.27 -12.46
N MET A 78 10.73 12.46 -11.67
CA MET A 78 9.96 12.89 -10.51
C MET A 78 10.73 12.73 -9.20
N ALA A 79 11.90 12.08 -9.21
CA ALA A 79 12.77 12.02 -8.03
C ALA A 79 13.28 13.43 -7.65
N PRO A 80 13.52 13.71 -6.35
CA PRO A 80 13.23 12.84 -5.21
C PRO A 80 11.73 12.76 -4.91
N ALA A 81 11.26 11.58 -4.52
CA ALA A 81 9.86 11.33 -4.18
C ALA A 81 9.71 10.20 -3.15
N LEU A 82 8.62 10.23 -2.38
CA LEU A 82 8.15 9.11 -1.59
C LEU A 82 7.40 8.14 -2.52
N LEU A 83 8.00 7.00 -2.81
CA LEU A 83 7.42 5.94 -3.64
C LEU A 83 6.72 4.93 -2.72
N ILE A 84 5.39 4.84 -2.80
CA ILE A 84 4.61 3.92 -1.99
C ILE A 84 4.12 2.79 -2.89
N MET A 85 4.67 1.60 -2.67
CA MET A 85 4.27 0.38 -3.35
C MET A 85 3.12 -0.28 -2.60
N LEU A 86 2.10 -0.70 -3.34
CA LEU A 86 0.86 -1.31 -2.87
C LEU A 86 0.66 -2.62 -3.62
N ASP A 87 0.39 -3.67 -2.86
CA ASP A 87 0.18 -5.04 -3.34
C ASP A 87 1.36 -5.67 -4.11
N CYS A 88 2.55 -5.10 -3.88
CA CYS A 88 3.79 -5.63 -4.41
C CYS A 88 4.98 -5.01 -3.66
N GLY A 89 6.18 -5.53 -3.94
CA GLY A 89 7.43 -4.96 -3.47
C GLY A 89 8.17 -5.81 -2.43
N ILE A 90 7.50 -6.71 -1.69
CA ILE A 90 8.16 -7.50 -0.65
C ILE A 90 9.27 -8.40 -1.20
N GLY A 91 9.17 -8.80 -2.48
CA GLY A 91 10.18 -9.58 -3.20
C GLY A 91 11.16 -8.76 -4.05
N ASN A 92 10.99 -7.45 -4.19
CA ASN A 92 11.77 -6.61 -5.10
C ASN A 92 13.08 -6.09 -4.47
N PHE A 93 14.08 -6.97 -4.29
CA PHE A 93 15.32 -6.61 -3.60
C PHE A 93 16.20 -5.63 -4.38
N GLU A 94 16.56 -5.99 -5.62
CA GLU A 94 17.49 -5.20 -6.41
C GLU A 94 16.82 -3.94 -6.97
N GLU A 95 15.53 -4.03 -7.32
CA GLU A 95 14.77 -2.90 -7.87
C GLU A 95 14.56 -1.81 -6.83
N ILE A 96 14.27 -2.17 -5.57
CA ILE A 96 14.18 -1.19 -4.47
C ILE A 96 15.55 -0.55 -4.20
N LYS A 97 16.64 -1.31 -4.30
CA LYS A 97 18.00 -0.77 -4.16
C LYS A 97 18.36 0.21 -5.28
N ILE A 98 17.89 -0.05 -6.51
CA ILE A 98 18.03 0.88 -7.64
C ILE A 98 17.17 2.12 -7.39
N ALA A 99 15.91 1.97 -6.98
CA ALA A 99 15.01 3.08 -6.67
C ALA A 99 15.60 4.02 -5.61
N ASN A 100 16.16 3.46 -4.53
CA ASN A 100 16.84 4.22 -3.49
C ASN A 100 18.01 5.06 -4.05
N ARG A 101 18.81 4.48 -4.96
CA ARG A 101 19.93 5.20 -5.62
C ARG A 101 19.45 6.31 -6.56
N MET A 102 18.25 6.17 -7.13
CA MET A 102 17.62 7.19 -7.97
C MET A 102 16.96 8.30 -7.16
N GLY A 103 16.98 8.22 -5.83
CA GLY A 103 16.43 9.26 -4.93
C GLY A 103 14.97 9.03 -4.52
N PHE A 104 14.44 7.82 -4.74
CA PHE A 104 13.15 7.43 -4.16
C PHE A 104 13.33 6.96 -2.72
N GLU A 105 12.48 7.44 -1.83
CA GLU A 105 12.27 6.80 -0.53
C GLU A 105 11.13 5.79 -0.67
N VAL A 106 11.44 4.49 -0.59
CA VAL A 106 10.44 3.44 -0.85
C VAL A 106 9.72 3.01 0.42
N ILE A 107 8.39 3.02 0.40
CA ILE A 107 7.51 2.34 1.36
C ILE A 107 6.88 1.15 0.65
N VAL A 108 6.93 -0.03 1.26
CA VAL A 108 6.23 -1.23 0.78
C VAL A 108 5.05 -1.51 1.69
N ILE A 109 3.86 -1.65 1.10
CA ILE A 109 2.64 -2.13 1.76
C ILE A 109 2.22 -3.38 1.00
N ASP A 110 2.40 -4.55 1.61
CA ASP A 110 2.26 -5.84 0.93
C ASP A 110 1.60 -6.87 1.87
N HIS A 111 1.16 -7.98 1.29
CA HIS A 111 0.57 -9.13 1.98
C HIS A 111 1.06 -10.48 1.44
N HIS A 112 1.91 -10.47 0.40
CA HIS A 112 2.50 -11.66 -0.20
C HIS A 112 3.44 -12.40 0.79
N GLU A 113 3.85 -13.61 0.43
CA GLU A 113 4.76 -14.37 1.29
C GLU A 113 6.12 -13.70 1.43
N VAL A 114 6.53 -13.46 2.68
CA VAL A 114 7.84 -12.90 2.99
C VAL A 114 8.91 -13.97 2.76
N LEU A 115 9.90 -13.64 1.94
CA LEU A 115 11.04 -14.51 1.65
C LEU A 115 12.04 -14.55 2.83
N SER A 116 13.22 -15.14 2.62
CA SER A 116 14.23 -15.30 3.68
C SER A 116 14.81 -13.99 4.24
N ARG A 117 14.67 -12.88 3.50
CA ARG A 117 15.12 -11.54 3.89
C ARG A 117 14.11 -10.49 3.41
N LEU A 118 14.26 -9.26 3.89
CA LEU A 118 13.46 -8.11 3.48
C LEU A 118 14.23 -7.19 2.51
N PRO A 119 13.54 -6.51 1.58
CA PRO A 119 14.18 -5.51 0.71
C PRO A 119 14.62 -4.28 1.50
N GLU A 120 15.53 -3.49 0.92
CA GLU A 120 16.07 -2.27 1.54
C GLU A 120 15.10 -1.08 1.46
N ALA A 121 13.80 -1.32 1.69
CA ALA A 121 12.79 -0.26 1.75
C ALA A 121 12.86 0.50 3.09
N SER A 122 12.52 1.78 3.08
CA SER A 122 12.54 2.64 4.28
C SER A 122 11.53 2.19 5.36
N ILE A 123 10.39 1.67 4.90
CA ILE A 123 9.29 1.16 5.70
C ILE A 123 8.66 -0.02 4.95
N ILE A 124 8.43 -1.13 5.64
CA ILE A 124 7.72 -2.30 5.12
C ILE A 124 6.55 -2.58 6.05
N VAL A 125 5.34 -2.56 5.52
CA VAL A 125 4.10 -2.93 6.17
C VAL A 125 3.62 -4.21 5.52
N ASP A 126 3.72 -5.31 6.26
CA ASP A 126 3.28 -6.62 5.83
C ASP A 126 3.04 -7.46 7.10
N PRO A 127 1.80 -7.92 7.36
CA PRO A 127 1.45 -8.73 8.53
C PRO A 127 2.27 -10.02 8.64
N LYS A 128 2.76 -10.58 7.54
CA LYS A 128 3.52 -11.84 7.49
C LYS A 128 5.00 -11.65 7.80
N GLN A 129 5.46 -10.42 8.04
CA GLN A 129 6.81 -10.15 8.52
C GLN A 129 7.12 -10.92 9.82
N LYS A 130 8.38 -11.38 9.91
CA LYS A 130 8.93 -11.87 11.17
C LYS A 130 8.76 -10.80 12.27
N ASP A 131 8.36 -11.26 13.45
CA ASP A 131 8.10 -10.44 14.65
C ASP A 131 6.86 -9.52 14.56
N ASP A 132 6.05 -9.62 13.51
CA ASP A 132 4.72 -9.01 13.51
C ASP A 132 3.79 -9.84 14.41
N ASN A 133 3.31 -9.23 15.49
CA ASN A 133 2.46 -9.88 16.50
C ASN A 133 0.95 -9.66 16.26
N TYR A 134 0.57 -9.05 15.14
CA TYR A 134 -0.81 -8.81 14.79
C TYR A 134 -1.54 -10.15 14.54
N PRO A 135 -2.69 -10.44 15.15
CA PRO A 135 -3.25 -11.79 15.13
C PRO A 135 -3.71 -12.29 13.75
N PHE A 136 -4.22 -11.40 12.90
CA PHE A 136 -4.76 -11.76 11.59
C PHE A 136 -3.73 -11.48 10.49
N LYS A 137 -3.42 -12.49 9.68
CA LYS A 137 -2.34 -12.43 8.67
C LYS A 137 -2.84 -12.55 7.23
N GLN A 138 -4.11 -12.90 7.07
CA GLN A 138 -4.70 -13.29 5.79
C GLN A 138 -5.40 -12.11 5.13
N PHE A 139 -4.86 -10.90 5.22
CA PHE A 139 -5.44 -9.74 4.56
C PHE A 139 -5.15 -9.79 3.06
N ALA A 140 -6.08 -9.32 2.24
CA ALA A 140 -5.76 -8.69 0.96
C ALA A 140 -5.07 -7.33 1.23
N ASN A 141 -4.27 -6.83 0.30
CA ASN A 141 -3.59 -5.54 0.44
C ASN A 141 -4.56 -4.40 0.71
N ALA A 142 -5.75 -4.40 0.10
CA ALA A 142 -6.78 -3.40 0.28
C ALA A 142 -7.23 -3.32 1.75
N GLY A 143 -7.27 -4.46 2.46
CA GLY A 143 -7.55 -4.50 3.89
C GLY A 143 -6.46 -3.82 4.73
N ILE A 144 -5.19 -3.96 4.33
CA ILE A 144 -4.06 -3.27 4.96
C ILE A 144 -4.11 -1.76 4.64
N ALA A 145 -4.40 -1.40 3.38
CA ALA A 145 -4.58 -0.01 2.95
C ALA A 145 -5.75 0.67 3.69
N TYR A 146 -6.84 -0.04 3.94
CA TYR A 146 -7.95 0.46 4.76
C TYR A 146 -7.56 0.65 6.23
N LYS A 147 -6.80 -0.27 6.82
CA LYS A 147 -6.23 -0.05 8.17
C LYS A 147 -5.29 1.13 8.22
N LEU A 148 -4.52 1.36 7.15
CA LEU A 148 -3.67 2.54 7.03
C LEU A 148 -4.52 3.82 6.93
N SER A 149 -5.61 3.81 6.15
CA SER A 149 -6.51 4.97 6.02
C SER A 149 -7.18 5.33 7.34
N GLN A 150 -7.53 4.34 8.18
CA GLN A 150 -8.01 4.58 9.55
C GLN A 150 -7.03 5.41 10.38
N LEU A 151 -5.72 5.13 10.27
CA LEU A 151 -4.68 5.90 10.96
C LEU A 151 -4.45 7.29 10.35
N LEU A 152 -4.58 7.42 9.03
CA LEU A 152 -4.37 8.68 8.31
C LEU A 152 -5.52 9.66 8.55
N LEU A 153 -6.76 9.18 8.46
CA LEU A 153 -7.96 10.00 8.45
C LEU A 153 -8.56 10.19 9.85
N GLY A 154 -8.42 9.22 10.75
CA GLY A 154 -9.05 9.25 12.08
C GLY A 154 -10.55 9.54 11.96
N ASP A 155 -11.02 10.58 12.66
CA ASP A 155 -12.44 11.00 12.67
C ASP A 155 -12.97 11.47 11.30
N LYS A 156 -12.09 11.68 10.31
CA LYS A 156 -12.51 12.01 8.93
C LYS A 156 -13.00 10.78 8.15
N LEU A 157 -12.67 9.56 8.57
CA LEU A 157 -13.11 8.34 7.90
C LEU A 157 -14.53 7.97 8.35
N THR A 158 -15.53 8.67 7.82
CA THR A 158 -16.93 8.50 8.20
C THR A 158 -17.87 8.54 7.00
N GLY A 159 -19.12 8.13 7.23
CA GLY A 159 -20.19 8.18 6.23
C GLY A 159 -19.82 7.48 4.93
N LEU A 160 -20.06 8.18 3.81
CA LEU A 160 -19.85 7.64 2.47
C LEU A 160 -18.40 7.23 2.20
N LEU A 161 -17.42 7.96 2.72
CA LEU A 161 -16.00 7.63 2.49
C LEU A 161 -15.64 6.28 3.12
N LYS A 162 -16.10 6.03 4.36
CA LYS A 162 -15.89 4.75 5.04
C LYS A 162 -16.56 3.61 4.26
N ASN A 163 -17.80 3.80 3.83
CA ASN A 163 -18.56 2.78 3.11
C ASN A 163 -17.91 2.44 1.77
N ASN A 164 -17.54 3.45 0.97
CA ASN A 164 -16.87 3.24 -0.32
C ASN A 164 -15.53 2.49 -0.15
N PHE A 165 -14.77 2.80 0.91
CA PHE A 165 -13.54 2.06 1.19
C PHE A 165 -13.82 0.61 1.54
N LEU A 166 -14.83 0.33 2.36
CA LEU A 166 -15.21 -1.04 2.72
C LEU A 166 -15.75 -1.84 1.54
N GLU A 167 -16.51 -1.22 0.64
CA GLU A 167 -16.93 -1.84 -0.63
C GLU A 167 -15.72 -2.27 -1.47
N LEU A 168 -14.72 -1.38 -1.62
CA LEU A 168 -13.48 -1.71 -2.33
C LEU A 168 -12.70 -2.83 -1.64
N VAL A 169 -12.60 -2.80 -0.30
CA VAL A 169 -11.93 -3.86 0.47
C VAL A 169 -12.64 -5.20 0.29
N ALA A 170 -13.97 -5.23 0.32
CA ALA A 170 -14.75 -6.45 0.13
C ALA A 170 -14.51 -7.04 -1.26
N LEU A 171 -14.60 -6.22 -2.31
CA LEU A 171 -14.36 -6.65 -3.70
C LEU A 171 -12.93 -7.15 -3.91
N ALA A 172 -11.93 -6.41 -3.42
CA ALA A 172 -10.52 -6.81 -3.50
C ALA A 172 -10.27 -8.13 -2.76
N THR A 173 -10.76 -8.26 -1.53
CA THR A 173 -10.60 -9.48 -0.70
C THR A 173 -11.18 -10.71 -1.39
N LEU A 174 -12.33 -10.58 -2.06
CA LEU A 174 -12.95 -11.67 -2.80
C LEU A 174 -12.21 -12.00 -4.10
N ALA A 175 -11.78 -10.96 -4.85
CA ALA A 175 -11.06 -11.15 -6.12
C ALA A 175 -9.67 -11.76 -5.91
N ASP A 176 -9.00 -11.40 -4.83
CA ASP A 176 -7.72 -11.96 -4.40
C ASP A 176 -7.87 -13.32 -3.68
N MET A 177 -9.09 -13.86 -3.65
CA MET A 177 -9.41 -15.18 -3.10
C MET A 177 -8.97 -15.38 -1.64
N MET A 178 -8.91 -14.30 -0.85
CA MET A 178 -8.47 -14.37 0.53
C MET A 178 -9.51 -15.09 1.42
N PRO A 179 -9.08 -15.82 2.47
CA PRO A 179 -9.98 -16.51 3.37
C PRO A 179 -11.03 -15.58 4.00
N GLN A 180 -12.30 -15.95 3.92
CA GLN A 180 -13.44 -15.21 4.47
C GLN A 180 -13.62 -15.47 5.98
N ILE A 181 -12.57 -15.22 6.75
CA ILE A 181 -12.52 -15.43 8.20
C ILE A 181 -11.94 -14.20 8.90
N GLY A 182 -12.18 -14.07 10.20
CA GLY A 182 -11.60 -12.99 11.00
C GLY A 182 -11.97 -11.61 10.46
N GLU A 183 -10.98 -10.77 10.20
CA GLU A 183 -11.23 -9.39 9.76
C GLU A 183 -11.72 -9.29 8.32
N ASN A 184 -11.29 -10.19 7.44
CA ASN A 184 -11.83 -10.22 6.08
C ASN A 184 -13.34 -10.46 6.08
N GLN A 185 -13.83 -11.34 6.95
CA GLN A 185 -15.26 -11.60 7.06
C GLN A 185 -16.03 -10.34 7.47
N VAL A 186 -15.48 -9.57 8.41
CA VAL A 186 -16.09 -8.29 8.85
C VAL A 186 -16.07 -7.27 7.70
N PHE A 187 -14.94 -7.12 6.99
CA PHE A 187 -14.86 -6.19 5.87
C PHE A 187 -15.81 -6.54 4.73
N ILE A 188 -15.94 -7.84 4.40
CA ILE A 188 -16.89 -8.31 3.39
C ILE A 188 -18.34 -8.03 3.82
N GLN A 189 -18.69 -8.27 5.08
CA GLN A 189 -20.05 -8.00 5.60
C GLN A 189 -20.38 -6.52 5.72
N GLU A 190 -19.41 -5.65 6.03
CA GLU A 190 -19.66 -4.20 6.07
C GLU A 190 -19.64 -3.56 4.67
N GLY A 191 -18.99 -4.21 3.69
CA GLY A 191 -18.84 -3.69 2.33
C GLY A 191 -19.83 -4.24 1.29
N LEU A 192 -20.70 -5.20 1.65
CA LEU A 192 -21.74 -5.78 0.78
C LEU A 192 -23.11 -5.75 1.47
#